data_AF-A0A0D0Q1A6-F1
#
_entry.id   AF-A0A0D0Q1A6-F1
#
_cell.length_a   1.000
_cell.length_b   1.000
_cell.length_c   1.000
_cell.angle_alpha   90.00
_cell.angle_beta   90.00
_cell.angle_gamma   90.00
#
_symmetry.space_group_name_H-M   'P 1'
#
loop_
_entity.id
_entity.type
_entity.pdbx_description
1 polymer ?
#
loop_
_entity_poly.entity_id
_entity_poly.type
_entity_poly.pdbx_seq_one_letter_code
_entity_poly.pdbx_strand_id
1 'polypeptide(L)'
;MSDRLRVLATRVAALLSTTVLVAAGTATLAAATAQASQGNGGTAAASCTAAQVVANGGFESGTMPWTSSSGVVTSGGGQSAHGGTFFAWLNGYGSAHTDSLAQSVTLPAGCTSASLSFWLHVDTAETSKTTAYDKLTAKIGTTTLATYSNLDAAAGYVKKTFDVSAYAGQTVSISFNGVEDSGLQTSFVLDDVALDVSGGGTTPPPTDATRTPAPTGYTVNLTSDASGANWSGHQSIGFTNPSATPLTEVYLRLWDNYHGSCPTTPITVSNLTGGTAAALTVGCTALKVTLPAPLAQGASGSVGFDLSIAVPSGADRFGRDGSFNFIGNALPVLAVRDAAGWHLDPYTNNGESFYTLASDYTVTLDHPSSLLVPATGTSVDTPGSSGRTVTTATAKKVREFAWAAGPFTKISGTSPGGVAVNVYSVSGISSSSAQSMLTTAKSAVDSHAARFGAYPYGELDAVIDNNFWFGGMEYPGFVLDLVSTTALTHEIGHQWWYGIVGDDEYNSPWLDEAFTDYATDLALGSSGTNCWSNVSWASSAEKITNSMAYWDANSSRYSTVIYGYGKCALHDLRRTIGDTAMTTLLHDYAAAHWYGVSTTAEFKAAAQAATTVDLTSFWTQHRIEG
;
A
#
# COMPACT_ATOMS: atom_id res chain seq x y z
N MET A 1 64.37 54.23 -34.55
CA MET A 1 63.08 54.37 -33.87
C MET A 1 62.32 53.08 -34.16
N SER A 2 62.49 51.98 -33.42
CA SER A 2 62.68 51.80 -31.95
C SER A 2 61.49 52.33 -31.14
N ASP A 3 60.84 51.56 -30.25
CA ASP A 3 61.14 50.19 -29.74
C ASP A 3 59.86 49.31 -29.62
N ARG A 4 59.91 47.97 -29.86
CA ARG A 4 60.03 46.82 -28.89
C ARG A 4 58.97 46.83 -27.77
N LEU A 5 58.33 45.73 -27.34
CA LEU A 5 58.55 44.26 -27.45
C LEU A 5 57.35 43.56 -28.19
N ARG A 6 57.47 42.45 -28.97
CA ARG A 6 57.90 41.04 -28.71
C ARG A 6 56.90 40.25 -27.82
N VAL A 7 56.46 39.01 -28.07
CA VAL A 7 56.87 37.82 -28.89
C VAL A 7 55.59 37.05 -29.33
N LEU A 8 55.49 36.17 -30.34
CA LEU A 8 56.02 36.02 -31.71
C LEU A 8 55.39 34.73 -32.30
N ALA A 9 55.15 34.67 -33.62
CA ALA A 9 54.82 33.43 -34.34
C ALA A 9 55.76 33.25 -35.55
N THR A 10 56.09 32.02 -35.97
CA THR A 10 56.46 31.59 -37.34
C THR A 10 56.70 30.07 -37.41
N ARG A 11 56.68 29.51 -38.64
CA ARG A 11 56.72 28.09 -39.05
C ARG A 11 58.16 27.52 -39.23
N VAL A 12 58.25 26.38 -39.95
CA VAL A 12 59.43 25.69 -40.55
C VAL A 12 59.97 24.54 -39.67
N ALA A 13 60.29 23.33 -40.16
CA ALA A 13 60.46 22.81 -41.54
C ALA A 13 59.68 21.49 -41.81
N ALA A 14 59.88 20.91 -43.01
CA ALA A 14 59.39 19.58 -43.39
C ALA A 14 60.49 18.75 -44.09
N LEU A 15 60.52 17.44 -43.82
CA LEU A 15 61.18 16.36 -44.56
C LEU A 15 60.44 15.05 -44.20
N LEU A 16 60.26 13.99 -44.98
CA LEU A 16 60.38 13.60 -46.40
C LEU A 16 60.92 12.16 -46.45
N SER A 17 60.03 11.20 -46.79
CA SER A 17 60.33 9.90 -47.46
C SER A 17 58.96 9.30 -47.84
N THR A 18 58.53 9.08 -49.09
CA THR A 18 59.05 8.23 -50.20
C THR A 18 59.04 6.73 -49.85
N THR A 19 58.48 5.77 -50.62
CA THR A 19 57.69 5.74 -51.89
C THR A 19 57.07 4.31 -52.02
N VAL A 20 56.22 3.87 -52.96
CA VAL A 20 55.74 4.36 -54.29
C VAL A 20 54.27 3.88 -54.57
N LEU A 21 53.80 3.96 -55.83
CA LEU A 21 52.52 3.48 -56.39
C LEU A 21 52.51 1.94 -56.60
N VAL A 22 51.45 1.23 -57.03
CA VAL A 22 50.25 1.51 -57.88
C VAL A 22 49.08 0.57 -57.44
N ALA A 23 47.85 0.52 -57.96
CA ALA A 23 47.24 1.03 -59.22
C ALA A 23 45.89 1.75 -59.02
N ALA A 24 44.83 1.43 -59.79
CA ALA A 24 43.60 2.24 -59.87
C ALA A 24 42.28 1.47 -60.08
N GLY A 25 41.17 2.10 -59.64
CA GLY A 25 39.77 1.73 -59.92
C GLY A 25 39.02 1.09 -58.74
N THR A 26 37.72 1.32 -58.50
CA THR A 26 36.76 2.31 -59.06
C THR A 26 35.54 2.43 -58.12
N ALA A 27 35.09 3.63 -57.75
CA ALA A 27 33.69 3.98 -57.45
C ALA A 27 33.57 5.46 -57.02
N THR A 28 32.49 6.14 -57.43
CA THR A 28 32.09 7.46 -56.90
C THR A 28 30.78 7.32 -56.13
N LEU A 29 30.76 7.73 -54.87
CA LEU A 29 29.54 7.84 -54.06
C LEU A 29 29.10 9.30 -53.99
N ALA A 30 27.81 9.55 -54.27
CA ALA A 30 27.22 10.88 -54.20
C ALA A 30 26.83 11.25 -52.75
N ALA A 31 26.81 12.54 -52.44
CA ALA A 31 26.44 13.03 -51.12
C ALA A 31 24.92 12.94 -50.89
N ALA A 32 24.53 12.52 -49.69
CA ALA A 32 23.16 12.62 -49.17
C ALA A 32 23.19 13.32 -47.80
N THR A 33 22.25 14.23 -47.56
CA THR A 33 22.16 15.01 -46.32
C THR A 33 21.46 14.21 -45.23
N ALA A 34 22.17 13.93 -44.13
CA ALA A 34 21.57 13.36 -42.91
C ALA A 34 21.28 14.48 -41.89
N GLN A 35 20.05 14.53 -41.37
CA GLN A 35 19.73 15.33 -40.19
C GLN A 35 20.25 14.61 -38.94
N ALA A 36 20.86 15.35 -38.02
CA ALA A 36 21.34 14.80 -36.76
C ALA A 36 20.15 14.59 -35.79
N SER A 37 19.78 13.33 -35.55
CA SER A 37 18.92 12.96 -34.42
C SER A 37 19.71 13.06 -33.12
N GLN A 38 19.33 13.99 -32.24
CA GLN A 38 19.86 14.00 -30.87
C GLN A 38 19.24 12.85 -30.08
N GLY A 39 19.96 11.74 -29.98
CA GLY A 39 19.59 10.61 -29.14
C GLY A 39 19.73 10.97 -27.66
N ASN A 40 18.65 11.48 -27.05
CA ASN A 40 18.61 11.78 -25.61
C ASN A 40 18.49 10.48 -24.79
N GLY A 41 19.58 9.71 -24.76
CA GLY A 41 19.70 8.44 -24.03
C GLY A 41 19.80 8.64 -22.52
N GLY A 42 18.75 9.21 -21.91
CA GLY A 42 18.58 9.18 -20.46
C GLY A 42 18.29 7.76 -20.01
N THR A 43 19.22 7.14 -19.28
CA THR A 43 18.95 5.89 -18.57
C THR A 43 17.83 6.14 -17.57
N ALA A 44 16.72 5.41 -17.69
CA ALA A 44 15.69 5.43 -16.66
C ALA A 44 16.32 5.08 -15.30
N ALA A 45 15.92 5.79 -14.24
CA ALA A 45 16.24 5.36 -12.89
C ALA A 45 15.64 3.97 -12.66
N ALA A 46 16.38 3.07 -12.02
CA ALA A 46 15.79 1.83 -11.56
C ALA A 46 14.67 2.17 -10.56
N SER A 47 13.54 1.46 -10.62
CA SER A 47 12.49 1.56 -9.61
C SER A 47 12.87 0.75 -8.37
N CYS A 48 12.52 1.22 -7.17
CA CYS A 48 12.58 0.39 -5.98
C CYS A 48 11.27 -0.40 -5.84
N THR A 49 11.34 -1.73 -5.90
CA THR A 49 10.34 -2.59 -5.25
C THR A 49 10.73 -2.67 -3.77
N ALA A 50 9.81 -2.33 -2.87
CA ALA A 50 10.07 -2.46 -1.44
C ALA A 50 10.17 -3.95 -1.06
N ALA A 51 11.23 -4.33 -0.36
CA ALA A 51 11.54 -5.73 -0.10
C ALA A 51 12.46 -5.90 1.11
N GLN A 52 12.45 -7.08 1.72
CA GLN A 52 13.50 -7.54 2.64
C GLN A 52 14.51 -8.35 1.79
N VAL A 53 15.82 -8.05 1.88
CA VAL A 53 16.86 -8.63 0.99
C VAL A 53 17.88 -9.56 1.69
N VAL A 54 17.64 -9.96 2.94
CA VAL A 54 18.43 -10.93 3.73
C VAL A 54 17.74 -12.29 3.75
N ALA A 55 18.23 -13.21 2.94
CA ALA A 55 17.70 -14.58 2.91
C ALA A 55 18.05 -15.34 4.19
N ASN A 56 17.10 -16.11 4.73
CA ASN A 56 17.26 -16.89 5.97
C ASN A 56 17.75 -16.03 7.17
N GLY A 57 17.08 -14.88 7.39
CA GLY A 57 17.43 -13.91 8.44
C GLY A 57 17.28 -14.42 9.88
N GLY A 58 16.29 -15.27 10.13
CA GLY A 58 16.06 -15.99 11.40
C GLY A 58 16.57 -17.44 11.37
N PHE A 59 17.57 -17.73 10.53
CA PHE A 59 18.39 -18.96 10.53
C PHE A 59 17.71 -20.35 10.40
N GLU A 60 16.37 -20.47 10.36
CA GLU A 60 15.62 -21.74 10.26
C GLU A 60 16.02 -22.66 9.09
N SER A 61 16.62 -22.14 8.01
CA SER A 61 17.17 -22.96 6.91
C SER A 61 18.61 -23.47 7.17
N GLY A 62 19.07 -23.42 8.43
CA GLY A 62 20.44 -23.73 8.81
C GLY A 62 21.43 -22.66 8.33
N THR A 63 22.68 -23.04 8.05
CA THR A 63 23.73 -22.07 7.73
C THR A 63 23.54 -21.38 6.37
N MET A 64 22.89 -22.00 5.37
CA MET A 64 22.77 -21.38 4.04
C MET A 64 21.70 -20.27 4.02
N PRO A 65 21.91 -19.14 3.30
CA PRO A 65 23.06 -18.82 2.44
C PRO A 65 24.17 -18.01 3.16
N TRP A 66 24.20 -18.00 4.49
CA TRP A 66 25.28 -17.37 5.24
C TRP A 66 26.60 -18.16 5.10
N THR A 67 27.71 -17.44 5.21
CA THR A 67 29.03 -18.00 5.50
C THR A 67 29.31 -17.75 6.97
N SER A 68 29.61 -18.80 7.75
CA SER A 68 29.90 -18.65 9.18
C SER A 68 31.07 -19.53 9.64
N SER A 69 31.58 -19.24 10.83
CA SER A 69 32.35 -20.21 11.61
C SER A 69 31.51 -21.46 11.91
N SER A 70 32.17 -22.60 12.11
CA SER A 70 31.54 -23.91 12.29
C SER A 70 30.78 -24.00 13.62
N GLY A 71 29.44 -24.06 13.55
CA GLY A 71 28.57 -24.19 14.73
C GLY A 71 27.93 -22.88 15.20
N VAL A 72 28.24 -21.74 14.57
CA VAL A 72 27.61 -20.44 14.90
C VAL A 72 26.11 -20.48 14.66
N VAL A 73 25.66 -20.91 13.47
CA VAL A 73 24.23 -21.13 13.21
C VAL A 73 23.81 -22.45 13.85
N THR A 74 22.93 -22.38 14.84
CA THR A 74 22.64 -23.48 15.77
C THR A 74 21.23 -23.41 16.36
N SER A 75 20.75 -24.54 16.88
CA SER A 75 19.58 -24.65 17.76
C SER A 75 19.97 -25.29 19.10
N GLY A 76 21.23 -25.07 19.51
CA GLY A 76 21.86 -25.73 20.66
C GLY A 76 21.40 -25.19 22.02
N GLY A 77 21.25 -26.08 23.00
CA GLY A 77 20.86 -25.70 24.36
C GLY A 77 21.96 -24.89 25.08
N GLY A 78 21.57 -23.74 25.63
CA GLY A 78 22.45 -22.82 26.36
C GLY A 78 22.03 -21.37 26.15
N GLN A 79 21.58 -21.07 24.93
CA GLN A 79 20.89 -19.85 24.54
C GLN A 79 19.51 -20.21 23.93
N SER A 80 18.70 -19.22 23.57
CA SER A 80 17.43 -19.41 22.86
C SER A 80 17.32 -18.47 21.67
N ALA A 81 16.56 -18.87 20.65
CA ALA A 81 16.17 -17.96 19.58
C ALA A 81 15.29 -16.81 20.10
N HIS A 82 15.17 -15.75 19.30
CA HIS A 82 14.12 -14.72 19.43
C HIS A 82 12.85 -15.16 18.70
N GLY A 83 12.99 -15.69 17.48
CA GLY A 83 11.94 -16.31 16.68
C GLY A 83 12.31 -17.74 16.27
N GLY A 84 11.32 -18.60 16.01
CA GLY A 84 11.59 -19.96 15.50
C GLY A 84 12.37 -20.87 16.48
N THR A 85 13.46 -21.45 15.99
CA THR A 85 14.20 -22.56 16.63
C THR A 85 15.72 -22.41 16.55
N PHE A 86 16.22 -21.79 15.49
CA PHE A 86 17.63 -21.54 15.18
C PHE A 86 18.00 -20.08 15.44
N PHE A 87 19.28 -19.85 15.68
CA PHE A 87 19.87 -18.54 15.89
C PHE A 87 21.36 -18.59 15.53
N ALA A 88 22.01 -17.43 15.46
CA ALA A 88 23.46 -17.34 15.31
C ALA A 88 24.12 -16.97 16.64
N TRP A 89 24.83 -17.93 17.25
CA TRP A 89 25.61 -17.75 18.47
C TRP A 89 27.09 -17.58 18.12
N LEU A 90 27.65 -16.42 18.40
CA LEU A 90 29.08 -16.14 18.27
C LEU A 90 29.69 -16.08 19.69
N ASN A 91 30.88 -16.67 19.84
CA ASN A 91 31.62 -16.74 21.11
C ASN A 91 30.85 -17.43 22.25
N GLY A 92 31.31 -17.28 23.50
CA GLY A 92 30.80 -17.99 24.67
C GLY A 92 31.70 -19.16 25.12
N TYR A 93 32.95 -19.19 24.67
CA TYR A 93 33.91 -20.26 24.97
C TYR A 93 34.65 -20.06 26.30
N GLY A 94 34.72 -18.84 26.85
CA GLY A 94 35.57 -18.53 28.01
C GLY A 94 37.06 -18.81 27.73
N SER A 95 37.48 -18.56 26.49
CA SER A 95 38.86 -18.66 26.01
C SER A 95 38.99 -17.98 24.66
N ALA A 96 40.21 -17.61 24.27
CA ALA A 96 40.45 -16.74 23.12
C ALA A 96 39.91 -17.33 21.81
N HIS A 97 38.82 -16.75 21.28
CA HIS A 97 38.10 -17.26 20.12
C HIS A 97 37.67 -16.13 19.19
N THR A 98 37.37 -16.45 17.93
CA THR A 98 36.90 -15.47 16.94
C THR A 98 35.90 -16.12 16.00
N ASP A 99 34.66 -15.66 16.07
CA ASP A 99 33.57 -16.13 15.24
C ASP A 99 33.19 -15.11 14.16
N SER A 100 32.72 -15.65 13.05
CA SER A 100 32.28 -14.88 11.90
C SER A 100 30.93 -15.36 11.40
N LEU A 101 30.13 -14.42 10.91
CA LEU A 101 28.87 -14.65 10.20
C LEU A 101 28.73 -13.56 9.14
N ALA A 102 28.50 -13.93 7.89
CA ALA A 102 28.37 -12.98 6.79
C ALA A 102 27.41 -13.46 5.69
N GLN A 103 26.70 -12.52 5.06
CA GLN A 103 25.90 -12.76 3.86
C GLN A 103 26.09 -11.61 2.88
N SER A 104 26.31 -11.92 1.60
CA SER A 104 26.30 -10.91 0.55
C SER A 104 24.87 -10.69 0.07
N VAL A 105 24.38 -9.46 0.18
CA VAL A 105 23.06 -9.01 -0.27
C VAL A 105 23.22 -7.96 -1.35
N THR A 106 22.20 -7.75 -2.18
CA THR A 106 22.20 -6.69 -3.21
C THR A 106 21.02 -5.76 -2.97
N LEU A 107 21.32 -4.49 -2.68
CA LEU A 107 20.29 -3.47 -2.53
C LEU A 107 19.94 -2.92 -3.92
N PRO A 108 18.66 -2.85 -4.33
CA PRO A 108 18.28 -2.35 -5.65
C PRO A 108 18.72 -0.89 -5.85
N ALA A 109 19.12 -0.54 -7.08
CA ALA A 109 19.63 0.79 -7.42
C ALA A 109 18.58 1.90 -7.43
N GLY A 110 17.30 1.56 -7.32
CA GLY A 110 16.21 2.54 -7.21
C GLY A 110 15.97 3.07 -5.80
N CYS A 111 16.40 2.34 -4.77
CA CYS A 111 15.91 2.56 -3.41
C CYS A 111 16.55 3.79 -2.75
N THR A 112 15.74 4.68 -2.15
CA THR A 112 16.25 5.83 -1.37
C THR A 112 16.26 5.59 0.14
N SER A 113 15.68 4.50 0.61
CA SER A 113 15.70 4.06 2.00
C SER A 113 16.18 2.61 2.07
N ALA A 114 17.10 2.33 2.99
CA ALA A 114 17.45 0.97 3.37
C ALA A 114 17.75 0.91 4.87
N SER A 115 17.15 -0.05 5.57
CA SER A 115 17.22 -0.22 7.02
C SER A 115 17.71 -1.63 7.33
N LEU A 116 18.93 -1.75 7.87
CA LEU A 116 19.43 -3.02 8.41
C LEU A 116 19.04 -3.11 9.89
N SER A 117 18.33 -4.17 10.27
CA SER A 117 18.02 -4.49 11.65
C SER A 117 18.31 -5.95 12.00
N PHE A 118 18.50 -6.21 13.28
CA PHE A 118 18.69 -7.54 13.86
C PHE A 118 18.37 -7.49 15.35
N TRP A 119 18.01 -8.62 15.94
CA TRP A 119 17.91 -8.75 17.39
C TRP A 119 19.23 -9.27 17.94
N LEU A 120 19.70 -8.65 19.04
CA LEU A 120 20.92 -9.04 19.74
C LEU A 120 20.62 -9.29 21.21
N HIS A 121 20.91 -10.49 21.70
CA HIS A 121 21.09 -10.79 23.12
C HIS A 121 22.59 -10.90 23.42
N VAL A 122 23.01 -10.37 24.56
CA VAL A 122 24.38 -10.49 25.07
C VAL A 122 24.32 -11.02 26.49
N ASP A 123 24.92 -12.19 26.68
CA ASP A 123 25.15 -12.81 27.99
C ASP A 123 26.66 -12.85 28.27
N THR A 124 27.05 -12.74 29.54
CA THR A 124 28.46 -12.73 29.92
C THR A 124 28.70 -13.19 31.35
N ALA A 125 29.79 -13.89 31.56
CA ALA A 125 30.36 -14.14 32.88
C ALA A 125 31.29 -13.00 33.33
N GLU A 126 31.63 -12.03 32.47
CA GLU A 126 32.52 -10.92 32.84
C GLU A 126 31.90 -9.98 33.88
N THR A 127 32.71 -9.68 34.89
CA THR A 127 32.27 -8.89 36.05
C THR A 127 32.58 -7.40 35.91
N SER A 128 33.48 -7.02 35.00
CA SER A 128 33.79 -5.61 34.74
C SER A 128 32.57 -4.87 34.19
N LYS A 129 32.40 -3.62 34.65
CA LYS A 129 31.39 -2.67 34.16
C LYS A 129 32.02 -1.44 33.50
N THR A 130 33.32 -1.50 33.20
CA THR A 130 34.09 -0.44 32.55
C THR A 130 35.05 -0.93 31.46
N THR A 131 35.36 -2.22 31.42
CA THR A 131 36.26 -2.83 30.42
C THR A 131 35.44 -3.63 29.41
N ALA A 132 35.52 -3.23 28.14
CA ALA A 132 35.07 -4.04 27.02
C ALA A 132 36.20 -5.02 26.65
N TYR A 133 36.11 -6.26 27.13
CA TYR A 133 37.02 -7.35 26.80
C TYR A 133 36.62 -7.90 25.42
N ASP A 134 35.60 -8.76 25.41
CA ASP A 134 35.03 -9.41 24.24
C ASP A 134 34.16 -8.43 23.44
N LYS A 135 34.12 -8.60 22.11
CA LYS A 135 33.48 -7.64 21.19
C LYS A 135 32.82 -8.29 19.99
N LEU A 136 31.54 -8.01 19.78
CA LEU A 136 30.84 -8.22 18.52
C LEU A 136 30.91 -6.95 17.68
N THR A 137 31.46 -7.02 16.47
CA THR A 137 31.44 -5.90 15.51
C THR A 137 30.48 -6.22 14.36
N ALA A 138 29.44 -5.39 14.20
CA ALA A 138 28.49 -5.45 13.09
C ALA A 138 28.90 -4.47 11.98
N LYS A 139 28.88 -4.93 10.73
CA LYS A 139 29.36 -4.19 9.55
C LYS A 139 28.46 -4.36 8.34
N ILE A 140 28.53 -3.37 7.45
CA ILE A 140 28.05 -3.48 6.06
C ILE A 140 29.18 -3.01 5.12
N GLY A 141 29.57 -3.87 4.17
CA GLY A 141 30.78 -3.70 3.38
C GLY A 141 32.03 -3.59 4.29
N THR A 142 32.77 -2.49 4.16
CA THR A 142 33.93 -2.17 5.02
C THR A 142 33.57 -1.36 6.27
N THR A 143 32.34 -0.85 6.37
CA THR A 143 31.92 0.12 7.39
C THR A 143 31.39 -0.58 8.64
N THR A 144 31.96 -0.26 9.80
CA THR A 144 31.39 -0.64 11.10
C THR A 144 30.14 0.19 11.38
N LEU A 145 29.05 -0.50 11.67
CA LEU A 145 27.77 0.09 12.11
C LEU A 145 27.73 0.24 13.63
N ALA A 146 28.17 -0.81 14.34
CA ALA A 146 28.35 -0.78 15.79
C ALA A 146 29.39 -1.82 16.24
N THR A 147 29.92 -1.60 17.45
CA THR A 147 30.62 -2.62 18.22
C THR A 147 29.94 -2.74 19.59
N TYR A 148 29.54 -3.95 19.95
CA TYR A 148 29.00 -4.33 21.26
C TYR A 148 30.03 -5.15 22.02
N SER A 149 29.83 -5.33 23.32
CA SER A 149 30.77 -6.01 24.22
C SER A 149 30.07 -6.66 25.42
N ASN A 150 30.84 -7.30 26.30
CA ASN A 150 30.41 -7.73 27.63
C ASN A 150 29.76 -6.60 28.49
N LEU A 151 29.96 -5.32 28.14
CA LEU A 151 29.32 -4.19 28.81
C LEU A 151 27.86 -3.96 28.36
N ASP A 152 27.45 -4.51 27.21
CA ASP A 152 26.11 -4.41 26.65
C ASP A 152 25.16 -5.53 27.14
N ALA A 153 25.62 -6.36 28.08
CA ALA A 153 24.89 -7.52 28.59
C ALA A 153 23.56 -7.13 29.25
N ALA A 154 22.47 -7.75 28.78
CA ALA A 154 21.10 -7.42 29.15
C ALA A 154 20.19 -8.65 29.09
N ALA A 155 19.11 -8.65 29.89
CA ALA A 155 18.16 -9.76 29.91
C ALA A 155 17.33 -9.80 28.60
N GLY A 156 17.48 -10.89 27.84
CA GLY A 156 16.78 -11.09 26.56
C GLY A 156 17.36 -10.27 25.40
N TYR A 157 16.66 -10.32 24.26
CA TYR A 157 17.07 -9.67 23.03
C TYR A 157 16.68 -8.19 22.98
N VAL A 158 17.51 -7.38 22.32
CA VAL A 158 17.23 -5.97 22.01
C VAL A 158 17.44 -5.74 20.51
N LYS A 159 16.38 -5.31 19.81
CA LYS A 159 16.47 -4.94 18.39
C LYS A 159 17.44 -3.77 18.18
N LYS A 160 18.31 -3.90 17.19
CA LYS A 160 19.24 -2.88 16.70
C LYS A 160 18.83 -2.53 15.28
N THR A 161 18.92 -1.25 14.89
CA THR A 161 18.50 -0.76 13.57
C THR A 161 19.45 0.32 13.08
N PHE A 162 19.80 0.29 11.80
CA PHE A 162 20.74 1.19 11.15
C PHE A 162 20.23 1.66 9.79
N ASP A 163 20.28 2.96 9.54
CA ASP A 163 20.16 3.50 8.18
C ASP A 163 21.40 3.08 7.37
N VAL A 164 21.14 2.36 6.27
CA VAL A 164 22.12 1.87 5.30
C VAL A 164 21.76 2.30 3.87
N SER A 165 20.94 3.34 3.72
CA SER A 165 20.47 3.87 2.43
C SER A 165 21.60 4.26 1.47
N ALA A 166 22.76 4.63 2.01
CA ALA A 166 23.99 4.93 1.25
C ALA A 166 24.55 3.73 0.45
N TYR A 167 24.06 2.50 0.68
CA TYR A 167 24.45 1.29 -0.05
C TYR A 167 23.45 0.86 -1.12
N ALA A 168 22.43 1.68 -1.42
CA ALA A 168 21.52 1.45 -2.54
C ALA A 168 22.29 1.24 -3.86
N GLY A 169 21.84 0.28 -4.67
CA GLY A 169 22.49 -0.11 -5.92
C GLY A 169 23.79 -0.89 -5.79
N GLN A 170 24.17 -1.32 -4.59
CA GLN A 170 25.42 -2.05 -4.34
C GLN A 170 25.15 -3.47 -3.84
N THR A 171 25.96 -4.42 -4.32
CA THR A 171 26.13 -5.72 -3.67
C THR A 171 27.13 -5.56 -2.53
N VAL A 172 26.70 -5.82 -1.30
CA VAL A 172 27.47 -5.59 -0.07
C VAL A 172 27.38 -6.80 0.85
N SER A 173 28.45 -7.05 1.62
CA SER A 173 28.42 -8.05 2.68
C SER A 173 27.91 -7.43 3.97
N ILE A 174 26.80 -7.93 4.51
CA ILE A 174 26.49 -7.77 5.93
C ILE A 174 27.41 -8.75 6.66
N SER A 175 28.10 -8.31 7.71
CA SER A 175 28.93 -9.22 8.50
C SER A 175 28.97 -8.88 9.98
N PHE A 176 29.02 -9.92 10.79
CA PHE A 176 29.19 -9.91 12.23
C PHE A 176 30.47 -10.67 12.56
N ASN A 177 31.33 -10.06 13.36
CA ASN A 177 32.58 -10.67 13.81
C ASN A 177 32.67 -10.57 15.34
N GLY A 178 32.55 -11.70 16.03
CA GLY A 178 32.78 -11.82 17.45
C GLY A 178 34.26 -12.09 17.74
N VAL A 179 34.82 -11.45 18.76
CA VAL A 179 36.15 -11.75 19.32
C VAL A 179 36.01 -11.86 20.82
N GLU A 180 36.53 -12.95 21.39
CA GLU A 180 36.57 -13.25 22.82
C GLU A 180 38.03 -13.38 23.24
N ASP A 181 38.39 -12.86 24.42
CA ASP A 181 39.77 -12.94 24.92
C ASP A 181 40.01 -14.21 25.75
N SER A 182 41.18 -14.33 26.40
CA SER A 182 41.51 -15.51 27.22
C SER A 182 40.81 -15.56 28.59
N GLY A 183 39.84 -14.68 28.84
CA GLY A 183 39.13 -14.47 30.11
C GLY A 183 37.82 -15.26 30.26
N LEU A 184 36.79 -14.60 30.82
CA LEU A 184 35.48 -15.20 31.07
C LEU A 184 34.60 -15.13 29.81
N GLN A 185 33.56 -15.97 29.72
CA GLN A 185 32.76 -16.07 28.50
C GLN A 185 31.92 -14.82 28.23
N THR A 186 31.78 -14.46 26.95
CA THR A 186 30.72 -13.57 26.47
C THR A 186 30.08 -14.15 25.22
N SER A 187 28.78 -14.42 25.31
CA SER A 187 27.95 -14.96 24.24
C SER A 187 27.23 -13.83 23.51
N PHE A 188 27.43 -13.73 22.20
CA PHE A 188 26.74 -12.78 21.33
C PHE A 188 25.73 -13.54 20.46
N VAL A 189 24.45 -13.42 20.79
CA VAL A 189 23.37 -14.18 20.15
C VAL A 189 22.56 -13.27 19.23
N LEU A 190 22.58 -13.58 17.94
CA LEU A 190 21.94 -12.83 16.86
C LEU A 190 20.77 -13.61 16.28
N ASP A 191 19.68 -12.91 16.02
CA ASP A 191 18.49 -13.49 15.39
C ASP A 191 17.71 -12.43 14.58
N ASP A 192 16.78 -12.89 13.72
CA ASP A 192 15.85 -12.08 12.94
C ASP A 192 16.56 -10.93 12.18
N VAL A 193 17.63 -11.26 11.46
CA VAL A 193 18.41 -10.29 10.67
C VAL A 193 17.67 -9.92 9.39
N ALA A 194 17.32 -8.65 9.24
CA ALA A 194 16.57 -8.14 8.10
C ALA A 194 17.20 -6.86 7.53
N LEU A 195 17.31 -6.75 6.21
CA LEU A 195 17.63 -5.50 5.53
C LEU A 195 16.45 -5.13 4.62
N ASP A 196 15.68 -4.15 5.08
CA ASP A 196 14.46 -3.69 4.42
C ASP A 196 14.81 -2.51 3.50
N VAL A 197 14.58 -2.65 2.19
CA VAL A 197 14.73 -1.58 1.19
C VAL A 197 13.38 -1.01 0.82
N SER A 198 13.29 0.31 0.66
CA SER A 198 12.05 1.02 0.34
C SER A 198 12.31 2.43 -0.20
N GLY A 199 11.25 3.12 -0.66
CA GLY A 199 11.34 4.49 -1.18
C GLY A 199 12.23 4.61 -2.42
N GLY A 200 12.30 5.79 -3.04
CA GLY A 200 13.03 5.95 -4.29
C GLY A 200 12.24 5.31 -5.42
N GLY A 201 11.49 6.15 -6.12
CA GLY A 201 10.17 5.80 -6.65
C GLY A 201 9.94 4.33 -7.02
N THR A 202 8.83 3.78 -6.51
CA THR A 202 7.89 3.22 -7.48
C THR A 202 7.79 4.24 -8.62
N THR A 203 8.01 3.82 -9.87
CA THR A 203 7.58 4.66 -11.00
C THR A 203 6.09 4.85 -10.77
N PRO A 204 5.60 6.05 -10.38
CA PRO A 204 4.21 6.15 -9.94
C PRO A 204 3.36 5.77 -11.14
N PRO A 205 2.39 4.83 -11.02
CA PRO A 205 1.72 4.18 -12.15
C PRO A 205 1.36 5.23 -13.21
N PRO A 206 1.95 5.08 -14.43
CA PRO A 206 2.74 6.12 -15.12
C PRO A 206 2.08 7.50 -15.06
N THR A 207 2.42 8.25 -13.99
CA THR A 207 1.64 9.37 -13.41
C THR A 207 0.50 9.83 -14.30
N ASP A 208 -0.70 9.31 -14.06
CA ASP A 208 -1.84 9.56 -14.94
C ASP A 208 -2.25 11.04 -14.94
N ALA A 209 -1.62 11.78 -15.85
CA ALA A 209 -1.86 13.18 -16.09
C ALA A 209 -3.15 13.43 -16.88
N THR A 210 -3.99 12.40 -17.10
CA THR A 210 -5.38 12.59 -17.51
C THR A 210 -6.29 12.67 -16.27
N ARG A 211 -6.04 11.84 -15.26
CA ARG A 211 -6.81 11.77 -14.00
C ARG A 211 -6.60 13.01 -13.12
N THR A 212 -7.65 13.79 -12.96
CA THR A 212 -7.69 15.08 -12.27
C THR A 212 -9.03 15.23 -11.51
N PRO A 213 -9.10 15.89 -10.34
CA PRO A 213 -8.02 16.59 -9.62
C PRO A 213 -7.12 15.66 -8.81
N ALA A 214 -5.80 15.90 -8.82
CA ALA A 214 -4.82 15.14 -8.02
C ALA A 214 -3.48 15.91 -7.82
N PRO A 215 -2.75 15.69 -6.71
CA PRO A 215 -3.20 15.01 -5.50
C PRO A 215 -4.27 15.83 -4.76
N THR A 216 -4.99 15.15 -3.87
CA THR A 216 -6.15 15.67 -3.13
C THR A 216 -5.92 15.53 -1.62
N GLY A 217 -6.25 16.59 -0.88
CA GLY A 217 -6.09 16.68 0.56
C GLY A 217 -7.33 17.25 1.24
N TYR A 218 -7.86 16.53 2.21
CA TYR A 218 -9.12 16.82 2.91
C TYR A 218 -8.85 17.24 4.35
N THR A 219 -9.31 18.43 4.73
CA THR A 219 -9.30 18.90 6.13
C THR A 219 -10.74 19.06 6.60
N VAL A 220 -11.16 18.24 7.56
CA VAL A 220 -12.55 18.18 8.05
C VAL A 220 -12.57 18.46 9.54
N ASN A 221 -13.52 19.28 10.00
CA ASN A 221 -13.77 19.52 11.42
C ASN A 221 -15.29 19.43 11.64
N LEU A 222 -15.74 18.45 12.41
CA LEU A 222 -17.16 18.18 12.69
C LEU A 222 -17.40 18.01 14.19
N THR A 223 -18.53 18.52 14.66
CA THR A 223 -19.03 18.34 16.02
C THR A 223 -20.34 17.57 15.97
N SER A 224 -20.46 16.48 16.74
CA SER A 224 -21.70 15.71 16.86
C SER A 224 -22.65 16.21 17.95
N ASP A 225 -23.93 15.90 17.79
CA ASP A 225 -24.93 15.98 18.87
C ASP A 225 -24.67 14.96 20.00
N ALA A 226 -25.58 14.89 20.97
CA ALA A 226 -25.45 13.98 22.12
C ALA A 226 -25.61 12.48 21.78
N SER A 227 -25.94 12.13 20.53
CA SER A 227 -26.21 10.76 20.07
C SER A 227 -25.20 10.21 19.07
N GLY A 228 -24.34 11.07 18.50
CA GLY A 228 -23.44 10.70 17.40
C GLY A 228 -24.13 10.57 16.03
N ALA A 229 -25.44 10.86 15.94
CA ALA A 229 -26.23 10.69 14.72
C ALA A 229 -26.33 11.95 13.85
N ASN A 230 -26.12 13.15 14.43
CA ASN A 230 -26.09 14.39 13.67
C ASN A 230 -24.74 15.07 13.87
N TRP A 231 -24.07 15.41 12.77
CA TRP A 231 -22.78 16.09 12.74
C TRP A 231 -22.89 17.40 11.95
N SER A 232 -22.20 18.44 12.42
CA SER A 232 -22.06 19.68 11.65
C SER A 232 -20.70 20.34 11.86
N GLY A 233 -20.25 21.11 10.88
CA GLY A 233 -18.96 21.80 10.91
C GLY A 233 -18.52 22.21 9.51
N HIS A 234 -17.23 22.13 9.21
CA HIS A 234 -16.66 22.61 7.95
C HIS A 234 -15.64 21.64 7.36
N GLN A 235 -15.71 21.46 6.04
CA GLN A 235 -14.76 20.70 5.24
C GLN A 235 -14.06 21.61 4.22
N SER A 236 -12.75 21.43 4.08
CA SER A 236 -11.91 22.05 3.06
C SER A 236 -11.22 20.97 2.23
N ILE A 237 -11.15 21.15 0.92
CA ILE A 237 -10.52 20.23 -0.02
C ILE A 237 -9.51 21.02 -0.85
N GLY A 238 -8.22 20.71 -0.67
CA GLY A 238 -7.14 21.20 -1.52
C GLY A 238 -6.83 20.21 -2.65
N PHE A 239 -6.61 20.72 -3.85
CA PHE A 239 -6.35 19.88 -5.03
C PHE A 239 -5.46 20.57 -6.06
N THR A 240 -4.89 19.79 -6.97
CA THR A 240 -4.10 20.28 -8.12
C THR A 240 -4.64 19.69 -9.43
N ASN A 241 -4.46 20.40 -10.54
CA ASN A 241 -4.74 19.87 -11.87
C ASN A 241 -3.45 19.31 -12.51
N PRO A 242 -3.22 17.98 -12.55
CA PRO A 242 -2.07 17.40 -13.26
C PRO A 242 -2.26 17.39 -14.78
N SER A 243 -3.47 17.68 -15.28
CA SER A 243 -3.83 17.57 -16.68
C SER A 243 -3.48 18.82 -17.50
N ALA A 244 -3.06 18.59 -18.74
CA ALA A 244 -2.83 19.63 -19.74
C ALA A 244 -4.13 20.36 -20.16
N THR A 245 -5.31 19.75 -19.94
CA THR A 245 -6.61 20.43 -20.07
C THR A 245 -6.83 21.31 -18.83
N PRO A 246 -7.08 22.62 -18.97
CA PRO A 246 -7.37 23.48 -17.83
C PRO A 246 -8.67 23.08 -17.13
N LEU A 247 -8.62 22.95 -15.80
CA LEU A 247 -9.75 22.53 -14.97
C LEU A 247 -10.60 23.76 -14.63
N THR A 248 -11.81 23.85 -15.21
CA THR A 248 -12.76 24.97 -15.03
C THR A 248 -13.75 24.78 -13.88
N GLU A 249 -13.83 23.55 -13.37
CA GLU A 249 -14.90 23.06 -12.51
C GLU A 249 -14.43 21.82 -11.77
N VAL A 250 -15.09 21.49 -10.67
CA VAL A 250 -15.01 20.19 -9.99
C VAL A 250 -16.40 19.70 -9.64
N TYR A 251 -16.54 18.42 -9.33
CA TYR A 251 -17.79 17.85 -8.81
C TYR A 251 -17.51 17.26 -7.44
N LEU A 252 -18.35 17.60 -6.46
CA LEU A 252 -18.40 16.88 -5.19
C LEU A 252 -19.35 15.68 -5.35
N ARG A 253 -18.93 14.52 -4.84
CA ARG A 253 -19.72 13.29 -4.71
C ARG A 253 -20.28 13.21 -3.30
N LEU A 254 -21.60 13.05 -3.19
CA LEU A 254 -22.38 12.96 -1.96
C LEU A 254 -23.23 11.68 -2.05
N TRP A 255 -22.60 10.51 -2.09
CA TRP A 255 -23.26 9.25 -2.47
C TRP A 255 -24.50 8.95 -1.62
N ASP A 256 -24.44 9.13 -0.30
CA ASP A 256 -25.53 8.80 0.62
C ASP A 256 -26.79 9.67 0.44
N ASN A 257 -26.70 10.76 -0.31
CA ASN A 257 -27.87 11.55 -0.69
C ASN A 257 -28.84 10.80 -1.59
N TYR A 258 -28.40 9.69 -2.20
CA TYR A 258 -29.26 8.74 -2.90
C TYR A 258 -30.40 8.19 -2.03
N HIS A 259 -30.12 7.91 -0.74
CA HIS A 259 -31.09 7.38 0.23
C HIS A 259 -32.11 8.43 0.71
N GLY A 260 -31.85 9.71 0.43
CA GLY A 260 -32.73 10.82 0.77
C GLY A 260 -33.69 11.21 -0.35
N SER A 261 -34.04 12.49 -0.40
CA SER A 261 -34.62 13.12 -1.58
C SER A 261 -33.93 14.47 -1.81
N CYS A 262 -33.87 14.99 -3.03
CA CYS A 262 -33.22 16.30 -3.27
C CYS A 262 -33.76 17.45 -2.39
N PRO A 263 -35.06 17.49 -2.03
CA PRO A 263 -35.58 18.41 -1.00
C PRO A 263 -35.19 18.11 0.46
N THR A 264 -34.76 16.89 0.77
CA THR A 264 -34.43 16.40 2.13
C THR A 264 -33.28 15.39 2.07
N THR A 265 -32.05 15.87 1.89
CA THR A 265 -30.85 15.03 1.85
C THR A 265 -30.23 14.84 3.24
N PRO A 266 -29.68 13.65 3.56
CA PRO A 266 -28.95 13.43 4.81
C PRO A 266 -27.65 14.23 4.88
N ILE A 267 -26.96 14.45 3.74
CA ILE A 267 -25.78 15.31 3.64
C ILE A 267 -26.20 16.64 3.02
N THR A 268 -25.87 17.75 3.67
CA THR A 268 -26.09 19.11 3.20
C THR A 268 -24.77 19.88 3.14
N VAL A 269 -24.49 20.46 1.98
CA VAL A 269 -23.35 21.36 1.73
C VAL A 269 -23.87 22.80 1.63
N SER A 270 -23.27 23.71 2.37
CA SER A 270 -23.68 25.12 2.44
C SER A 270 -22.49 26.07 2.56
N ASN A 271 -22.73 27.38 2.41
CA ASN A 271 -21.71 28.44 2.52
C ASN A 271 -20.43 28.20 1.69
N LEU A 272 -20.59 27.59 0.50
CA LEU A 272 -19.46 27.13 -0.32
C LEU A 272 -18.56 28.30 -0.79
N THR A 273 -17.26 28.06 -0.68
CA THR A 273 -16.15 28.93 -1.06
C THR A 273 -15.24 28.24 -2.08
N GLY A 274 -14.39 29.01 -2.77
CA GLY A 274 -13.50 28.48 -3.81
C GLY A 274 -14.14 28.24 -5.18
N GLY A 275 -15.47 28.45 -5.29
CA GLY A 275 -16.21 28.34 -6.54
C GLY A 275 -17.68 28.75 -6.39
N THR A 276 -18.49 28.45 -7.39
CA THR A 276 -19.95 28.63 -7.39
C THR A 276 -20.64 27.29 -7.61
N ALA A 277 -21.46 26.86 -6.65
CA ALA A 277 -22.21 25.63 -6.73
C ALA A 277 -23.40 25.74 -7.71
N ALA A 278 -23.69 24.66 -8.44
CA ALA A 278 -24.92 24.48 -9.20
C ALA A 278 -25.99 23.78 -8.35
N ALA A 279 -27.11 23.39 -8.96
CA ALA A 279 -28.02 22.42 -8.36
C ALA A 279 -27.38 21.02 -8.29
N LEU A 280 -27.85 20.18 -7.36
CA LEU A 280 -27.50 18.76 -7.31
C LEU A 280 -28.01 18.02 -8.56
N THR A 281 -27.22 17.04 -8.99
CA THR A 281 -27.48 16.18 -10.16
C THR A 281 -27.26 14.70 -9.80
N VAL A 282 -27.54 13.79 -10.73
CA VAL A 282 -27.38 12.32 -10.57
C VAL A 282 -27.96 11.78 -9.25
N GLY A 283 -29.29 11.73 -9.14
CA GLY A 283 -29.94 11.19 -7.95
C GLY A 283 -29.56 11.93 -6.66
N CYS A 284 -29.30 13.24 -6.75
CA CYS A 284 -28.88 14.10 -5.64
C CYS A 284 -27.44 13.87 -5.14
N THR A 285 -26.64 13.05 -5.83
CA THR A 285 -25.28 12.66 -5.41
C THR A 285 -24.14 13.50 -6.01
N ALA A 286 -24.38 14.29 -7.06
CA ALA A 286 -23.33 15.04 -7.75
C ALA A 286 -23.55 16.57 -7.71
N LEU A 287 -22.69 17.30 -7.01
CA LEU A 287 -22.71 18.76 -6.91
C LEU A 287 -21.61 19.39 -7.76
N LYS A 288 -21.96 20.00 -8.90
CA LYS A 288 -21.02 20.76 -9.72
C LYS A 288 -20.62 22.06 -9.02
N VAL A 289 -19.31 22.34 -8.96
CA VAL A 289 -18.72 23.59 -8.48
C VAL A 289 -17.89 24.20 -9.60
N THR A 290 -18.30 25.37 -10.08
CA THR A 290 -17.56 26.12 -11.12
C THR A 290 -16.46 26.95 -10.44
N LEU A 291 -15.21 26.82 -10.90
CA LEU A 291 -14.07 27.53 -10.30
C LEU A 291 -14.03 29.00 -10.77
N PRO A 292 -13.53 29.96 -9.94
CA PRO A 292 -13.51 31.38 -10.29
C PRO A 292 -12.54 31.72 -11.42
N ALA A 293 -11.56 30.84 -11.68
CA ALA A 293 -10.68 30.87 -12.83
C ALA A 293 -10.27 29.43 -13.20
N PRO A 294 -9.98 29.12 -14.48
CA PRO A 294 -9.48 27.80 -14.88
C PRO A 294 -8.09 27.53 -14.30
N LEU A 295 -7.90 26.37 -13.66
CA LEU A 295 -6.59 25.92 -13.20
C LEU A 295 -5.80 25.29 -14.35
N ALA A 296 -4.70 25.92 -14.74
CA ALA A 296 -3.74 25.35 -15.70
C ALA A 296 -3.05 24.09 -15.14
N GLN A 297 -2.29 23.39 -15.98
CA GLN A 297 -1.51 22.23 -15.55
C GLN A 297 -0.52 22.62 -14.44
N GLY A 298 -0.49 21.83 -13.36
CA GLY A 298 0.32 22.10 -12.16
C GLY A 298 -0.22 23.21 -11.25
N ALA A 299 -1.33 23.88 -11.60
CA ALA A 299 -1.96 24.86 -10.73
C ALA A 299 -2.87 24.19 -9.70
N SER A 300 -2.80 24.68 -8.46
CA SER A 300 -3.62 24.22 -7.33
C SER A 300 -4.80 25.13 -7.05
N GLY A 301 -5.85 24.57 -6.48
CA GLY A 301 -7.02 25.28 -5.98
C GLY A 301 -7.57 24.62 -4.72
N SER A 302 -8.63 25.21 -4.17
CA SER A 302 -9.37 24.62 -3.07
C SER A 302 -10.85 24.98 -3.15
N VAL A 303 -11.69 24.13 -2.56
CA VAL A 303 -13.09 24.40 -2.24
C VAL A 303 -13.31 24.12 -0.77
N GLY A 304 -14.14 24.94 -0.11
CA GLY A 304 -14.44 24.76 1.32
C GLY A 304 -15.90 25.12 1.60
N PHE A 305 -16.55 24.39 2.51
CA PHE A 305 -17.98 24.50 2.76
C PHE A 305 -18.35 24.07 4.17
N ASP A 306 -19.44 24.64 4.68
CA ASP A 306 -20.10 24.16 5.87
C ASP A 306 -20.87 22.88 5.53
N LEU A 307 -20.62 21.83 6.30
CA LEU A 307 -21.12 20.47 6.10
C LEU A 307 -22.05 20.10 7.26
N SER A 308 -23.20 19.50 6.94
CA SER A 308 -24.11 18.88 7.90
C SER A 308 -24.46 17.47 7.44
N ILE A 309 -24.41 16.51 8.36
CA ILE A 309 -24.70 15.09 8.12
C ILE A 309 -25.73 14.64 9.16
N ALA A 310 -26.84 14.07 8.70
CA ALA A 310 -27.87 13.45 9.53
C ALA A 310 -27.98 11.96 9.19
N VAL A 311 -27.50 11.10 10.08
CA VAL A 311 -27.42 9.65 9.88
C VAL A 311 -28.83 9.03 9.93
N PRO A 312 -29.29 8.33 8.87
CA PRO A 312 -30.63 7.77 8.77
C PRO A 312 -30.80 6.54 9.67
N SER A 313 -32.05 6.12 9.89
CA SER A 313 -32.35 4.91 10.66
C SER A 313 -32.24 3.66 9.80
N GLY A 314 -31.43 2.69 10.22
CA GLY A 314 -31.18 1.43 9.51
C GLY A 314 -29.77 0.90 9.77
N ALA A 315 -29.62 -0.42 9.88
CA ALA A 315 -28.32 -1.07 9.97
C ALA A 315 -27.69 -1.16 8.57
N ASP A 316 -27.10 -0.04 8.14
CA ASP A 316 -26.61 0.20 6.78
C ASP A 316 -25.18 0.80 6.81
N ARG A 317 -24.46 0.80 5.68
CA ARG A 317 -23.10 1.36 5.58
C ARG A 317 -23.04 2.86 5.89
N PHE A 318 -24.14 3.56 5.59
CA PHE A 318 -24.46 4.88 6.11
C PHE A 318 -25.84 4.84 6.82
N GLY A 319 -25.83 4.64 8.13
CA GLY A 319 -27.05 4.41 8.91
C GLY A 319 -26.78 4.26 10.41
N ARG A 320 -27.84 3.99 11.19
CA ARG A 320 -27.71 3.68 12.61
C ARG A 320 -28.65 2.56 13.05
N ASP A 321 -28.10 1.65 13.85
CA ASP A 321 -28.89 0.70 14.64
C ASP A 321 -28.92 1.14 16.11
N GLY A 322 -30.12 1.49 16.60
CA GLY A 322 -30.35 1.97 17.96
C GLY A 322 -29.48 3.18 18.36
N SER A 323 -28.34 2.91 18.98
CA SER A 323 -27.35 3.87 19.48
C SER A 323 -25.98 3.78 18.81
N PHE A 324 -25.84 2.94 17.79
CA PHE A 324 -24.60 2.75 17.02
C PHE A 324 -24.81 3.35 15.64
N ASN A 325 -24.00 4.36 15.29
CA ASN A 325 -24.06 5.07 14.02
C ASN A 325 -22.87 4.64 13.17
N PHE A 326 -23.11 4.25 11.92
CA PHE A 326 -22.12 3.82 10.94
C PHE A 326 -22.13 4.82 9.79
N ILE A 327 -20.96 5.36 9.46
CA ILE A 327 -20.83 6.64 8.75
C ILE A 327 -19.76 6.47 7.66
N GLY A 328 -20.00 5.50 6.78
CA GLY A 328 -19.31 5.34 5.51
C GLY A 328 -19.71 6.41 4.49
N ASN A 329 -18.85 6.65 3.50
CA ASN A 329 -19.00 7.56 2.33
C ASN A 329 -19.45 9.03 2.58
N ALA A 330 -19.72 9.42 3.83
CA ALA A 330 -20.50 10.62 4.18
C ALA A 330 -19.78 11.99 4.03
N LEU A 331 -18.48 11.98 3.73
CA LEU A 331 -17.71 13.20 3.47
C LEU A 331 -17.71 13.48 1.96
N PRO A 332 -18.15 14.67 1.49
CA PRO A 332 -18.18 14.94 0.07
C PRO A 332 -16.78 14.94 -0.57
N VAL A 333 -16.45 13.95 -1.39
CA VAL A 333 -15.15 13.83 -2.08
C VAL A 333 -15.20 14.41 -3.49
N LEU A 334 -14.04 14.65 -4.11
CA LEU A 334 -13.94 15.08 -5.51
C LEU A 334 -14.11 13.89 -6.46
N ALA A 335 -14.99 14.03 -7.45
CA ALA A 335 -15.13 13.09 -8.56
C ALA A 335 -13.85 13.04 -9.41
N VAL A 336 -13.57 11.88 -10.01
CA VAL A 336 -12.47 11.72 -10.97
C VAL A 336 -12.89 12.22 -12.36
N ARG A 337 -11.98 12.92 -13.03
CA ARG A 337 -12.07 13.23 -14.46
C ARG A 337 -10.83 12.70 -15.17
N ASP A 338 -10.98 12.03 -16.31
CA ASP A 338 -9.87 11.48 -17.09
C ASP A 338 -9.99 11.80 -18.60
N ALA A 339 -9.53 10.89 -19.47
CA ALA A 339 -9.67 10.97 -20.92
C ALA A 339 -11.10 10.67 -21.45
N ALA A 340 -11.91 9.88 -20.73
CA ALA A 340 -13.29 9.55 -21.09
C ALA A 340 -14.25 10.68 -20.71
N GLY A 341 -14.03 11.33 -19.56
CA GLY A 341 -14.87 12.45 -19.12
C GLY A 341 -14.81 12.69 -17.62
N TRP A 342 -15.91 13.19 -17.06
CA TRP A 342 -16.16 13.17 -15.62
C TRP A 342 -16.88 11.87 -15.25
N HIS A 343 -16.33 11.11 -14.32
CA HIS A 343 -16.99 9.94 -13.75
C HIS A 343 -17.98 10.41 -12.69
N LEU A 344 -19.26 10.28 -13.00
CA LEU A 344 -20.38 10.85 -12.23
C LEU A 344 -21.51 9.84 -12.07
N ASP A 345 -21.17 8.57 -12.09
CA ASP A 345 -22.07 7.43 -12.18
C ASP A 345 -23.08 7.37 -11.01
N PRO A 346 -24.27 6.78 -11.20
CA PRO A 346 -25.28 6.70 -10.16
C PRO A 346 -24.85 5.73 -9.06
N TYR A 347 -25.31 5.98 -7.83
CA TYR A 347 -25.17 5.04 -6.73
C TYR A 347 -26.05 3.79 -6.95
N THR A 348 -25.50 2.60 -6.67
CA THR A 348 -26.23 1.33 -6.62
C THR A 348 -26.44 0.78 -5.20
N ASN A 349 -27.50 0.00 -5.03
CA ASN A 349 -27.75 -0.82 -3.84
C ASN A 349 -27.31 -2.29 -4.02
N ASN A 350 -26.89 -2.67 -5.23
CA ASN A 350 -26.53 -4.05 -5.57
C ASN A 350 -25.03 -4.33 -5.31
N GLY A 351 -24.27 -3.28 -5.00
CA GLY A 351 -22.84 -3.28 -4.79
C GLY A 351 -22.33 -1.83 -4.81
N GLU A 352 -21.21 -1.63 -5.48
CA GLU A 352 -20.28 -0.53 -5.24
C GLU A 352 -20.40 0.55 -6.34
N SER A 353 -19.96 1.79 -6.07
CA SER A 353 -20.20 2.95 -6.94
C SER A 353 -19.25 4.12 -6.69
N PHE A 354 -18.15 3.86 -6.00
CA PHE A 354 -17.16 4.80 -5.57
C PHE A 354 -16.01 4.78 -6.59
N TYR A 355 -15.57 5.98 -6.96
CA TYR A 355 -14.36 6.12 -7.73
C TYR A 355 -13.64 7.38 -7.29
N THR A 356 -12.47 7.19 -6.69
CA THR A 356 -11.64 8.22 -6.10
C THR A 356 -10.16 7.93 -6.34
N LEU A 357 -9.32 8.95 -6.13
CA LEU A 357 -7.87 8.84 -6.20
C LEU A 357 -7.28 8.85 -4.78
N ALA A 358 -6.19 8.11 -4.56
CA ALA A 358 -5.57 7.98 -3.25
C ALA A 358 -5.15 9.33 -2.64
N SER A 359 -5.84 9.70 -1.57
CA SER A 359 -5.90 11.03 -0.98
C SER A 359 -5.36 11.06 0.45
N ASP A 360 -5.11 12.27 0.95
CA ASP A 360 -4.74 12.51 2.34
C ASP A 360 -5.94 13.10 3.10
N TYR A 361 -6.26 12.58 4.28
CA TYR A 361 -7.33 13.09 5.15
C TYR A 361 -6.79 13.49 6.51
N THR A 362 -7.32 14.58 7.06
CA THR A 362 -7.15 15.00 8.46
C THR A 362 -8.50 15.44 8.98
N VAL A 363 -9.08 14.61 9.85
CA VAL A 363 -10.48 14.71 10.28
C VAL A 363 -10.53 14.87 11.79
N THR A 364 -11.05 16.01 12.24
CA THR A 364 -11.28 16.33 13.65
C THR A 364 -12.75 16.05 13.97
N LEU A 365 -13.01 15.09 14.86
CA LEU A 365 -14.34 14.68 15.31
C LEU A 365 -14.50 15.04 16.79
N ASP A 366 -15.23 16.11 17.08
CA ASP A 366 -15.65 16.47 18.45
C ASP A 366 -16.94 15.71 18.78
N HIS A 367 -16.93 14.88 19.83
CA HIS A 367 -18.05 14.01 20.21
C HIS A 367 -18.25 13.89 21.73
N PRO A 368 -19.42 13.43 22.22
CA PRO A 368 -19.59 13.10 23.64
C PRO A 368 -18.61 12.01 24.10
N SER A 369 -17.94 12.20 25.24
CA SER A 369 -16.96 11.25 25.79
C SER A 369 -17.54 9.89 26.23
N SER A 370 -18.84 9.69 26.08
CA SER A 370 -19.54 8.42 26.31
C SER A 370 -19.63 7.53 25.06
N LEU A 371 -19.17 8.03 23.90
CA LEU A 371 -19.11 7.28 22.64
C LEU A 371 -17.65 6.94 22.33
N LEU A 372 -17.42 5.77 21.72
CA LEU A 372 -16.19 5.49 20.97
C LEU A 372 -16.40 5.86 19.50
N VAL A 373 -15.34 6.38 18.87
CA VAL A 373 -15.35 6.85 17.48
C VAL A 373 -14.18 6.20 16.71
N PRO A 374 -14.30 4.93 16.29
CA PRO A 374 -13.38 4.31 15.34
C PRO A 374 -13.49 4.99 13.97
N ALA A 375 -12.37 5.15 13.26
CA ALA A 375 -12.31 5.86 11.99
C ALA A 375 -11.12 5.45 11.11
N THR A 376 -11.22 5.71 9.80
CA THR A 376 -10.14 5.49 8.82
C THR A 376 -8.82 6.17 9.20
N GLY A 377 -7.73 5.39 9.19
CA GLY A 377 -6.37 5.86 9.51
C GLY A 377 -6.08 5.89 11.01
N THR A 378 -4.97 6.51 11.41
CA THR A 378 -4.55 6.52 12.82
C THR A 378 -5.25 7.62 13.60
N SER A 379 -5.87 7.27 14.73
CA SER A 379 -6.70 8.18 15.53
C SER A 379 -6.07 8.55 16.87
N VAL A 380 -6.16 9.83 17.26
CA VAL A 380 -5.67 10.37 18.53
C VAL A 380 -6.77 11.15 19.26
N ASP A 381 -7.16 10.66 20.44
CA ASP A 381 -8.12 11.33 21.32
C ASP A 381 -7.48 12.42 22.17
N THR A 382 -8.17 13.55 22.29
CA THR A 382 -7.80 14.66 23.20
C THR A 382 -9.01 15.16 23.99
N PRO A 383 -8.83 15.70 25.22
CA PRO A 383 -9.93 16.27 25.99
C PRO A 383 -10.52 17.50 25.28
N GLY A 384 -11.83 17.46 25.01
CA GLY A 384 -12.57 18.57 24.42
C GLY A 384 -13.16 19.52 25.47
N SER A 385 -14.35 20.05 25.19
CA SER A 385 -15.14 20.76 26.19
C SER A 385 -15.73 19.81 27.25
N SER A 386 -16.39 20.33 28.28
CA SER A 386 -16.85 19.53 29.43
C SER A 386 -17.79 18.38 28.99
N GLY A 387 -17.32 17.14 29.12
CA GLY A 387 -18.06 15.92 28.72
C GLY A 387 -17.88 15.52 27.25
N ARG A 388 -16.91 16.12 26.55
CA ARG A 388 -16.61 15.85 25.13
C ARG A 388 -15.14 15.48 24.92
N THR A 389 -14.92 14.62 23.92
CA THR A 389 -13.62 14.17 23.42
C THR A 389 -13.47 14.68 21.99
N VAL A 390 -12.24 15.03 21.61
CA VAL A 390 -11.89 15.41 20.24
C VAL A 390 -10.92 14.37 19.70
N THR A 391 -11.45 13.45 18.88
CA THR A 391 -10.65 12.49 18.11
C THR A 391 -10.12 13.19 16.87
N THR A 392 -8.81 13.12 16.65
CA THR A 392 -8.18 13.57 15.40
C THR A 392 -7.64 12.37 14.65
N ALA A 393 -8.29 12.01 13.55
CA ALA A 393 -7.88 10.93 12.67
C ALA A 393 -7.02 11.47 11.51
N THR A 394 -5.91 10.80 11.22
CA THR A 394 -5.05 11.11 10.07
C THR A 394 -4.88 9.88 9.20
N ALA A 395 -5.36 9.98 7.96
CA ALA A 395 -5.22 8.93 6.96
C ALA A 395 -4.39 9.44 5.77
N LYS A 396 -3.56 8.57 5.19
CA LYS A 396 -2.64 8.88 4.09
C LYS A 396 -2.77 7.85 2.99
N LYS A 397 -2.95 8.33 1.76
CA LYS A 397 -3.14 7.48 0.57
C LYS A 397 -4.30 6.48 0.68
N VAL A 398 -5.38 6.95 1.30
CA VAL A 398 -6.67 6.26 1.34
C VAL A 398 -7.61 6.85 0.29
N ARG A 399 -8.52 6.04 -0.25
CA ARG A 399 -9.50 6.47 -1.26
C ARG A 399 -10.54 7.41 -0.64
N GLU A 400 -11.07 6.99 0.50
CA GLU A 400 -12.08 7.69 1.26
C GLU A 400 -11.84 7.58 2.76
N PHE A 401 -12.78 8.07 3.56
CA PHE A 401 -12.70 8.11 5.00
C PHE A 401 -14.08 7.79 5.59
N ALA A 402 -14.15 6.76 6.41
CA ALA A 402 -15.34 6.34 7.13
C ALA A 402 -15.11 6.39 8.65
N TRP A 403 -16.19 6.45 9.42
CA TRP A 403 -16.15 6.30 10.87
C TRP A 403 -17.43 5.68 11.42
N ALA A 404 -17.42 5.30 12.69
CA ALA A 404 -18.64 5.01 13.44
C ALA A 404 -18.67 5.83 14.74
N ALA A 405 -19.83 5.92 15.38
CA ALA A 405 -19.98 6.56 16.68
C ALA A 405 -21.06 5.85 17.51
N GLY A 406 -20.68 5.35 18.69
CA GLY A 406 -21.59 4.58 19.53
C GLY A 406 -20.98 4.10 20.84
N PRO A 407 -21.78 3.52 21.75
CA PRO A 407 -21.30 2.94 23.02
C PRO A 407 -20.66 1.55 22.79
N PHE A 408 -19.70 1.45 21.87
CA PHE A 408 -19.02 0.21 21.51
C PHE A 408 -18.16 -0.34 22.65
N THR A 409 -17.94 -1.66 22.66
CA THR A 409 -16.83 -2.28 23.41
C THR A 409 -15.62 -2.45 22.50
N LYS A 410 -14.43 -1.99 22.90
CA LYS A 410 -13.17 -2.15 22.15
C LYS A 410 -12.29 -3.26 22.75
N ILE A 411 -11.70 -4.09 21.91
CA ILE A 411 -10.50 -4.89 22.20
C ILE A 411 -9.42 -4.63 21.13
N SER A 412 -8.15 -4.86 21.46
CA SER A 412 -7.02 -4.53 20.59
C SER A 412 -5.92 -5.58 20.66
N GLY A 413 -5.11 -5.67 19.61
CA GLY A 413 -3.84 -6.41 19.61
C GLY A 413 -3.04 -6.22 18.33
N THR A 414 -1.73 -6.44 18.40
CA THR A 414 -0.84 -6.37 17.24
C THR A 414 -0.78 -7.72 16.50
N SER A 415 -0.76 -7.72 15.17
CA SER A 415 -0.50 -8.92 14.36
C SER A 415 0.97 -9.38 14.51
N PRO A 416 1.29 -10.66 14.24
CA PRO A 416 2.68 -11.11 14.07
C PRO A 416 3.51 -10.24 13.09
N GLY A 417 2.90 -9.75 12.01
CA GLY A 417 3.49 -8.81 11.05
C GLY A 417 3.63 -7.36 11.56
N GLY A 418 3.20 -7.06 12.78
CA GLY A 418 3.38 -5.75 13.43
C GLY A 418 2.23 -4.75 13.25
N VAL A 419 1.15 -5.10 12.56
CA VAL A 419 0.00 -4.20 12.33
C VAL A 419 -0.84 -4.09 13.61
N ALA A 420 -1.22 -2.87 14.00
CA ALA A 420 -2.17 -2.68 15.10
C ALA A 420 -3.59 -2.98 14.62
N VAL A 421 -4.30 -3.87 15.31
CA VAL A 421 -5.68 -4.27 14.97
C VAL A 421 -6.59 -4.00 16.16
N ASN A 422 -7.70 -3.33 15.91
CA ASN A 422 -8.74 -3.01 16.87
C ASN A 422 -10.06 -3.67 16.45
N VAL A 423 -10.79 -4.26 17.39
CA VAL A 423 -12.16 -4.72 17.17
C VAL A 423 -13.09 -3.96 18.11
N TYR A 424 -14.06 -3.27 17.52
CA TYR A 424 -15.15 -2.60 18.19
C TYR A 424 -16.40 -3.45 18.00
N SER A 425 -17.23 -3.58 19.02
CA SER A 425 -18.41 -4.43 18.94
C SER A 425 -19.61 -3.78 19.63
N VAL A 426 -20.77 -3.91 19.00
CA VAL A 426 -22.04 -3.46 19.59
C VAL A 426 -22.48 -4.36 20.75
N SER A 427 -23.49 -3.91 21.49
CA SER A 427 -24.06 -4.69 22.60
C SER A 427 -24.65 -6.02 22.12
N GLY A 428 -24.31 -7.12 22.80
CA GLY A 428 -24.80 -8.47 22.49
C GLY A 428 -23.74 -9.39 21.87
N ILE A 429 -22.72 -8.81 21.21
CA ILE A 429 -21.56 -9.57 20.72
C ILE A 429 -20.82 -10.19 21.91
N SER A 430 -20.57 -11.50 21.85
CA SER A 430 -19.86 -12.20 22.94
C SER A 430 -18.36 -11.86 22.94
N SER A 431 -17.71 -11.87 24.09
CA SER A 431 -16.25 -11.68 24.18
C SER A 431 -15.46 -12.74 23.41
N SER A 432 -15.98 -13.98 23.33
CA SER A 432 -15.47 -15.04 22.45
C SER A 432 -15.62 -14.71 20.96
N SER A 433 -16.72 -14.08 20.55
CA SER A 433 -16.96 -13.64 19.17
C SER A 433 -15.99 -12.51 18.80
N ALA A 434 -15.91 -11.46 19.62
CA ALA A 434 -14.96 -10.36 19.41
C ALA A 434 -13.51 -10.85 19.36
N GLN A 435 -13.11 -11.75 20.27
CA GLN A 435 -11.77 -12.35 20.25
C GLN A 435 -11.52 -13.22 18.99
N SER A 436 -12.56 -13.88 18.47
CA SER A 436 -12.47 -14.61 17.20
C SER A 436 -12.27 -13.65 16.02
N MET A 437 -12.99 -12.52 15.98
CA MET A 437 -12.80 -11.48 14.97
C MET A 437 -11.40 -10.86 15.04
N LEU A 438 -10.91 -10.51 16.25
CA LEU A 438 -9.56 -9.97 16.43
C LEU A 438 -8.47 -10.97 16.01
N THR A 439 -8.69 -12.27 16.21
CA THR A 439 -7.78 -13.33 15.76
C THR A 439 -7.80 -13.47 14.23
N THR A 440 -8.99 -13.40 13.64
CA THR A 440 -9.19 -13.46 12.18
C THR A 440 -8.54 -12.26 11.50
N ALA A 441 -8.83 -11.04 11.94
CA ALA A 441 -8.30 -9.81 11.35
C ALA A 441 -6.76 -9.75 11.38
N LYS A 442 -6.15 -10.13 12.50
CA LYS A 442 -4.69 -10.29 12.61
C LYS A 442 -4.13 -11.35 11.66
N SER A 443 -4.85 -12.43 11.41
CA SER A 443 -4.43 -13.49 10.48
C SER A 443 -4.62 -13.09 9.01
N ALA A 444 -5.68 -12.35 8.70
CA ALA A 444 -6.00 -11.89 7.35
C ALA A 444 -5.01 -10.81 6.89
N VAL A 445 -4.76 -9.78 7.72
CA VAL A 445 -3.85 -8.68 7.37
C VAL A 445 -2.42 -9.17 7.11
N ASP A 446 -1.91 -10.10 7.93
CA ASP A 446 -0.58 -10.70 7.71
C ASP A 446 -0.57 -11.63 6.48
N SER A 447 -1.66 -12.37 6.22
CA SER A 447 -1.77 -13.27 5.07
C SER A 447 -1.77 -12.51 3.74
N HIS A 448 -2.51 -11.41 3.66
CA HIS A 448 -2.59 -10.58 2.47
C HIS A 448 -1.29 -9.75 2.30
N ALA A 449 -0.73 -9.22 3.38
CA ALA A 449 0.56 -8.53 3.35
C ALA A 449 1.70 -9.41 2.80
N ALA A 450 1.75 -10.68 3.22
CA ALA A 450 2.74 -11.64 2.74
C ALA A 450 2.56 -12.06 1.27
N ARG A 451 1.45 -11.69 0.61
CA ARG A 451 1.16 -11.98 -0.81
C ARG A 451 1.32 -10.75 -1.71
N PHE A 452 0.93 -9.58 -1.21
CA PHE A 452 0.72 -8.39 -2.04
C PHE A 452 1.56 -7.17 -1.64
N GLY A 453 2.26 -7.22 -0.50
CA GLY A 453 3.11 -6.13 0.02
C GLY A 453 2.64 -5.61 1.38
N ALA A 454 3.55 -4.99 2.16
CA ALA A 454 3.26 -4.61 3.56
C ALA A 454 2.08 -3.64 3.72
N TYR A 455 1.23 -3.88 4.72
CA TYR A 455 0.06 -3.04 5.03
C TYR A 455 0.48 -1.61 5.45
N PRO A 456 0.03 -0.55 4.75
CA PRO A 456 0.62 0.78 4.90
C PRO A 456 -0.15 1.74 5.84
N TYR A 457 -1.39 1.43 6.22
CA TYR A 457 -2.28 2.40 6.89
C TYR A 457 -2.10 2.48 8.43
N GLY A 458 -1.11 1.78 8.98
CA GLY A 458 -0.68 1.88 10.38
C GLY A 458 -1.52 1.04 11.36
N GLU A 459 -2.83 1.27 11.40
CA GLU A 459 -3.78 0.44 12.14
C GLU A 459 -4.97 0.00 11.27
N LEU A 460 -5.75 -0.97 11.76
CA LEU A 460 -6.97 -1.46 11.15
C LEU A 460 -8.07 -1.58 12.23
N ASP A 461 -9.13 -0.80 12.06
CA ASP A 461 -10.32 -0.82 12.90
C ASP A 461 -11.40 -1.70 12.27
N ALA A 462 -11.89 -2.72 12.97
CA ALA A 462 -13.04 -3.53 12.55
C ALA A 462 -14.23 -3.29 13.48
N VAL A 463 -15.38 -2.91 12.93
CA VAL A 463 -16.61 -2.60 13.68
C VAL A 463 -17.65 -3.68 13.42
N ILE A 464 -17.99 -4.42 14.48
CA ILE A 464 -18.79 -5.65 14.41
C ILE A 464 -20.21 -5.41 14.96
N ASP A 465 -21.21 -5.63 14.10
CA ASP A 465 -22.64 -5.49 14.40
C ASP A 465 -23.38 -6.86 14.43
N ASN A 466 -24.70 -6.86 14.67
CA ASN A 466 -25.57 -8.05 14.61
C ASN A 466 -26.59 -8.03 13.47
N ASN A 467 -26.88 -6.85 12.91
CA ASN A 467 -28.11 -6.52 12.21
C ASN A 467 -27.89 -5.93 10.80
N PHE A 468 -26.65 -5.72 10.36
CA PHE A 468 -26.35 -5.36 8.96
C PHE A 468 -27.04 -6.32 7.98
N TRP A 469 -27.62 -5.77 6.91
CA TRP A 469 -28.26 -6.56 5.85
C TRP A 469 -27.26 -7.03 4.78
N PHE A 470 -26.08 -6.42 4.74
CA PHE A 470 -24.97 -6.70 3.83
C PHE A 470 -23.94 -7.64 4.50
N GLY A 471 -22.93 -8.09 3.73
CA GLY A 471 -21.88 -9.00 4.22
C GLY A 471 -20.86 -8.28 5.11
N GLY A 472 -20.13 -7.35 4.50
CA GLY A 472 -19.25 -6.38 5.15
C GLY A 472 -19.13 -5.12 4.29
N MET A 473 -18.27 -4.19 4.72
CA MET A 473 -17.92 -2.97 3.99
C MET A 473 -16.49 -2.57 4.35
N GLU A 474 -15.75 -2.05 3.38
CA GLU A 474 -14.33 -2.34 3.22
C GLU A 474 -13.37 -1.14 3.33
N TYR A 475 -13.85 -0.01 3.83
CA TYR A 475 -13.15 1.28 3.79
C TYR A 475 -11.67 1.20 4.26
N PRO A 476 -10.75 1.99 3.66
CA PRO A 476 -9.33 1.88 4.01
C PRO A 476 -9.06 2.08 5.50
N GLY A 477 -8.47 1.05 6.13
CA GLY A 477 -8.18 0.99 7.56
C GLY A 477 -9.40 0.90 8.50
N PHE A 478 -10.61 0.77 7.97
CA PHE A 478 -11.86 0.77 8.74
C PHE A 478 -12.90 -0.14 8.07
N VAL A 479 -13.16 -1.33 8.64
CA VAL A 479 -14.11 -2.30 8.07
C VAL A 479 -15.37 -2.45 8.93
N LEU A 480 -16.52 -2.65 8.29
CA LEU A 480 -17.79 -3.04 8.91
C LEU A 480 -18.03 -4.53 8.62
N ASP A 481 -18.44 -5.33 9.61
CA ASP A 481 -18.79 -6.75 9.41
C ASP A 481 -19.82 -7.20 10.48
N LEU A 482 -20.40 -8.37 10.25
CA LEU A 482 -21.05 -9.20 11.25
C LEU A 482 -20.01 -10.11 11.95
N VAL A 483 -20.46 -11.12 12.71
CA VAL A 483 -19.54 -12.14 13.27
C VAL A 483 -19.25 -13.22 12.21
N SER A 484 -18.38 -12.91 11.25
CA SER A 484 -18.06 -13.77 10.12
C SER A 484 -16.55 -13.88 9.90
N THR A 485 -15.96 -15.08 10.06
CA THR A 485 -14.51 -15.24 9.82
C THR A 485 -14.13 -15.16 8.34
N THR A 486 -15.09 -15.43 7.44
CA THR A 486 -14.87 -15.39 5.99
C THR A 486 -15.04 -13.99 5.45
N ALA A 487 -16.08 -13.26 5.86
CA ALA A 487 -16.27 -11.86 5.46
C ALA A 487 -15.12 -10.99 6.01
N LEU A 488 -14.79 -11.07 7.31
CA LEU A 488 -13.63 -10.34 7.84
C LEU A 488 -12.28 -10.65 7.14
N THR A 489 -12.14 -11.80 6.48
CA THR A 489 -10.96 -12.09 5.64
C THR A 489 -11.03 -11.43 4.26
N HIS A 490 -12.25 -11.21 3.76
CA HIS A 490 -12.61 -10.50 2.53
C HIS A 490 -12.54 -8.97 2.70
N GLU A 491 -13.18 -8.40 3.72
CA GLU A 491 -13.10 -6.96 4.07
C GLU A 491 -11.65 -6.47 4.27
N ILE A 492 -10.77 -7.39 4.73
CA ILE A 492 -9.35 -7.13 4.94
C ILE A 492 -8.51 -7.43 3.68
N GLY A 493 -9.03 -8.19 2.72
CA GLY A 493 -8.46 -8.34 1.37
C GLY A 493 -8.65 -7.09 0.51
N HIS A 494 -9.79 -6.42 0.64
CA HIS A 494 -10.10 -5.10 0.07
C HIS A 494 -9.21 -3.96 0.62
N GLN A 495 -8.29 -4.26 1.53
CA GLN A 495 -7.23 -3.29 1.88
C GLN A 495 -6.14 -3.24 0.80
N TRP A 496 -5.98 -4.32 0.02
CA TRP A 496 -5.03 -4.38 -1.11
C TRP A 496 -5.70 -4.16 -2.45
N TRP A 497 -6.72 -4.95 -2.79
CA TRP A 497 -7.61 -4.70 -3.93
C TRP A 497 -8.66 -3.67 -3.48
N TYR A 498 -9.16 -2.81 -4.36
CA TYR A 498 -9.72 -1.50 -3.96
C TYR A 498 -8.76 -0.62 -3.12
N GLY A 499 -8.62 -0.82 -1.80
CA GLY A 499 -7.95 0.12 -0.88
C GLY A 499 -6.63 0.73 -1.41
N ILE A 500 -5.59 -0.10 -1.54
CA ILE A 500 -4.29 0.31 -2.10
C ILE A 500 -4.31 0.31 -3.64
N VAL A 501 -4.74 -0.81 -4.24
CA VAL A 501 -4.73 -1.14 -5.68
C VAL A 501 -6.17 -1.21 -6.17
N GLY A 502 -6.82 -0.06 -6.22
CA GLY A 502 -8.22 0.07 -6.62
C GLY A 502 -8.38 0.63 -8.00
N ASP A 503 -9.64 0.75 -8.38
CA ASP A 503 -10.08 0.78 -9.76
C ASP A 503 -11.22 1.81 -9.90
N ASP A 504 -12.21 1.50 -10.73
CA ASP A 504 -13.47 2.21 -10.87
C ASP A 504 -14.54 1.14 -10.65
N GLU A 505 -15.00 0.99 -9.41
CA GLU A 505 -15.89 -0.09 -8.98
C GLU A 505 -17.17 -0.11 -9.80
N TYR A 506 -17.65 1.07 -10.23
CA TYR A 506 -18.86 1.15 -11.03
C TYR A 506 -18.63 0.54 -12.42
N ASN A 507 -17.50 0.84 -13.07
CA ASN A 507 -17.22 0.40 -14.43
C ASN A 507 -16.44 -0.92 -14.54
N SER A 508 -15.79 -1.39 -13.48
CA SER A 508 -14.97 -2.63 -13.45
C SER A 508 -15.00 -3.37 -12.11
N PRO A 509 -16.18 -3.63 -11.50
CA PRO A 509 -16.32 -4.18 -10.12
C PRO A 509 -15.60 -5.50 -9.87
N TRP A 510 -15.23 -6.23 -10.94
CA TRP A 510 -14.44 -7.45 -10.83
C TRP A 510 -12.96 -7.22 -10.45
N LEU A 511 -12.38 -6.03 -10.67
CA LEU A 511 -10.98 -5.76 -10.32
C LEU A 511 -10.77 -5.67 -8.82
N ASP A 512 -11.83 -5.30 -8.11
CA ASP A 512 -11.95 -5.38 -6.68
C ASP A 512 -12.48 -6.78 -6.26
N GLU A 513 -13.79 -7.01 -6.34
CA GLU A 513 -14.47 -8.13 -5.70
C GLU A 513 -13.96 -9.52 -6.12
N ALA A 514 -13.58 -9.71 -7.39
CA ALA A 514 -13.03 -11.00 -7.83
C ALA A 514 -11.63 -11.25 -7.26
N PHE A 515 -10.82 -10.19 -7.14
CA PHE A 515 -9.47 -10.26 -6.59
C PHE A 515 -9.51 -10.44 -5.08
N THR A 516 -10.43 -9.77 -4.39
CA THR A 516 -10.67 -9.97 -2.97
C THR A 516 -11.19 -11.37 -2.67
N ASP A 517 -12.24 -11.87 -3.36
CA ASP A 517 -12.77 -13.22 -3.10
C ASP A 517 -11.73 -14.32 -3.45
N TYR A 518 -10.87 -14.06 -4.44
CA TYR A 518 -9.69 -14.90 -4.73
C TYR A 518 -8.62 -14.82 -3.62
N ALA A 519 -8.33 -13.63 -3.09
CA ALA A 519 -7.39 -13.45 -1.97
C ALA A 519 -7.90 -14.12 -0.69
N THR A 520 -9.20 -14.04 -0.41
CA THR A 520 -9.90 -14.75 0.67
C THR A 520 -9.75 -16.25 0.51
N ASP A 521 -9.98 -16.79 -0.69
CA ASP A 521 -9.72 -18.20 -1.00
C ASP A 521 -8.25 -18.56 -0.73
N LEU A 522 -7.28 -17.75 -1.14
CA LEU A 522 -5.85 -17.99 -0.89
C LEU A 522 -5.49 -17.93 0.60
N ALA A 523 -6.09 -17.03 1.39
CA ALA A 523 -5.84 -16.89 2.82
C ALA A 523 -6.42 -18.07 3.62
N LEU A 524 -7.60 -18.56 3.22
CA LEU A 524 -8.26 -19.73 3.82
C LEU A 524 -7.75 -21.09 3.30
N GLY A 525 -6.76 -21.10 2.41
CA GLY A 525 -6.15 -22.32 1.86
C GLY A 525 -7.00 -23.04 0.80
N SER A 526 -8.00 -22.36 0.25
CA SER A 526 -8.79 -22.85 -0.88
C SER A 526 -7.96 -22.88 -2.17
N SER A 527 -8.28 -23.86 -3.03
CA SER A 527 -7.58 -24.10 -4.30
C SER A 527 -8.43 -23.74 -5.53
N GLY A 528 -9.67 -23.28 -5.33
CA GLY A 528 -10.64 -23.09 -6.42
C GLY A 528 -10.85 -24.34 -7.29
N THR A 529 -10.57 -25.55 -6.75
CA THR A 529 -10.60 -26.80 -7.52
C THR A 529 -11.99 -27.04 -8.08
N ASN A 530 -12.07 -27.26 -9.39
CA ASN A 530 -13.31 -27.43 -10.16
C ASN A 530 -14.30 -26.25 -10.10
N CYS A 531 -13.96 -25.08 -9.55
CA CYS A 531 -14.98 -24.05 -9.31
C CYS A 531 -15.54 -23.43 -10.62
N TRP A 532 -14.74 -23.37 -11.69
CA TRP A 532 -15.21 -23.00 -13.04
C TRP A 532 -16.13 -24.06 -13.71
N SER A 533 -16.21 -25.29 -13.18
CA SER A 533 -16.92 -26.40 -13.86
C SER A 533 -18.45 -26.23 -13.95
N ASN A 534 -19.04 -25.35 -13.15
CA ASN A 534 -20.48 -25.08 -13.12
C ASN A 534 -20.85 -23.69 -13.66
N VAL A 535 -19.95 -23.04 -14.40
CA VAL A 535 -20.22 -21.75 -15.04
C VAL A 535 -21.35 -21.88 -16.07
N SER A 536 -22.41 -21.09 -15.86
CA SER A 536 -23.60 -21.06 -16.72
C SER A 536 -24.02 -19.62 -16.94
N TRP A 537 -23.85 -19.16 -18.17
CA TRP A 537 -24.20 -17.81 -18.59
C TRP A 537 -25.68 -17.73 -18.96
N ALA A 538 -26.42 -16.84 -18.33
CA ALA A 538 -27.83 -16.55 -18.59
C ALA A 538 -28.05 -15.82 -19.92
N SER A 539 -27.03 -15.11 -20.43
CA SER A 539 -27.09 -14.43 -21.73
C SER A 539 -25.74 -14.45 -22.48
N SER A 540 -25.73 -13.92 -23.70
CA SER A 540 -24.50 -13.63 -24.47
C SER A 540 -23.88 -12.26 -24.16
N ALA A 541 -24.56 -11.40 -23.38
CA ALA A 541 -24.10 -10.07 -23.00
C ALA A 541 -23.48 -10.01 -21.58
N GLU A 542 -23.74 -11.06 -20.79
CA GLU A 542 -23.21 -11.27 -19.45
C GLU A 542 -21.72 -11.64 -19.52
N LYS A 543 -20.87 -10.93 -18.80
CA LYS A 543 -19.42 -11.07 -18.79
C LYS A 543 -18.86 -10.62 -17.44
N ILE A 544 -17.65 -11.04 -17.09
CA ILE A 544 -17.02 -10.64 -15.82
C ILE A 544 -16.78 -9.12 -15.81
N THR A 545 -16.46 -8.52 -16.98
CA THR A 545 -16.21 -7.08 -17.11
C THR A 545 -17.46 -6.27 -17.47
N ASN A 546 -18.62 -6.62 -16.87
CA ASN A 546 -19.82 -5.77 -16.91
C ASN A 546 -19.76 -4.74 -15.76
N SER A 547 -20.13 -3.50 -16.07
CA SER A 547 -20.31 -2.42 -15.09
C SER A 547 -21.60 -2.59 -14.28
N MET A 548 -21.70 -1.88 -13.16
CA MET A 548 -22.88 -1.89 -12.29
C MET A 548 -24.15 -1.39 -12.99
N ALA A 549 -24.06 -0.56 -14.03
CA ALA A 549 -25.18 -0.23 -14.91
C ALA A 549 -25.85 -1.47 -15.56
N TYR A 550 -25.09 -2.54 -15.81
CA TYR A 550 -25.63 -3.82 -16.27
C TYR A 550 -26.13 -4.68 -15.10
N TRP A 551 -25.44 -4.67 -13.96
CA TRP A 551 -25.82 -5.46 -12.79
C TRP A 551 -27.07 -4.94 -12.09
N ASP A 552 -27.33 -3.62 -12.06
CA ASP A 552 -28.59 -3.04 -11.58
C ASP A 552 -29.80 -3.60 -12.35
N ALA A 553 -29.64 -3.83 -13.65
CA ALA A 553 -30.65 -4.43 -14.52
C ALA A 553 -30.70 -5.97 -14.43
N ASN A 554 -29.73 -6.63 -13.77
CA ASN A 554 -29.54 -8.08 -13.71
C ASN A 554 -29.10 -8.55 -12.30
N SER A 555 -29.61 -7.91 -11.25
CA SER A 555 -29.05 -7.97 -9.87
C SER A 555 -28.82 -9.38 -9.32
N SER A 556 -29.77 -10.30 -9.56
CA SER A 556 -29.70 -11.71 -9.17
C SER A 556 -28.56 -12.52 -9.80
N ARG A 557 -27.75 -11.91 -10.67
CA ARG A 557 -26.57 -12.51 -11.32
C ARG A 557 -25.23 -11.93 -10.85
N TYR A 558 -25.22 -10.74 -10.24
CA TYR A 558 -24.00 -10.01 -9.82
C TYR A 558 -23.05 -10.90 -8.99
N SER A 559 -23.50 -11.33 -7.81
CA SER A 559 -22.69 -12.15 -6.91
C SER A 559 -22.19 -13.46 -7.55
N THR A 560 -23.00 -14.07 -8.44
CA THR A 560 -22.61 -15.29 -9.15
C THR A 560 -21.48 -15.07 -10.15
N VAL A 561 -21.47 -13.92 -10.85
CA VAL A 561 -20.49 -13.65 -11.91
C VAL A 561 -19.25 -12.93 -11.40
N ILE A 562 -19.43 -11.84 -10.64
CA ILE A 562 -18.33 -10.96 -10.23
C ILE A 562 -17.41 -11.65 -9.22
N TYR A 563 -17.97 -12.17 -8.12
CA TYR A 563 -17.25 -12.93 -7.12
C TYR A 563 -17.03 -14.35 -7.66
N GLY A 564 -18.13 -15.09 -7.85
CA GLY A 564 -18.11 -16.52 -8.12
C GLY A 564 -17.35 -16.91 -9.39
N TYR A 565 -17.67 -16.31 -10.54
CA TYR A 565 -16.95 -16.61 -11.79
C TYR A 565 -15.61 -15.86 -11.85
N GLY A 566 -15.54 -14.63 -11.34
CA GLY A 566 -14.31 -13.85 -11.24
C GLY A 566 -13.16 -14.57 -10.53
N LYS A 567 -13.34 -15.00 -9.27
CA LYS A 567 -12.28 -15.73 -8.55
C LYS A 567 -11.92 -17.04 -9.22
N CYS A 568 -12.89 -17.71 -9.85
CA CYS A 568 -12.65 -18.95 -10.59
C CYS A 568 -11.83 -18.72 -11.86
N ALA A 569 -12.00 -17.57 -12.53
CA ALA A 569 -11.10 -17.16 -13.60
C ALA A 569 -9.68 -16.90 -13.04
N LEU A 570 -9.51 -16.23 -11.90
CA LEU A 570 -8.18 -16.03 -11.30
C LEU A 570 -7.52 -17.36 -10.87
N HIS A 571 -8.28 -18.33 -10.37
CA HIS A 571 -7.78 -19.69 -10.10
C HIS A 571 -7.42 -20.48 -11.38
N ASP A 572 -8.19 -20.34 -12.46
CA ASP A 572 -7.85 -20.96 -13.76
C ASP A 572 -6.68 -20.24 -14.45
N LEU A 573 -6.50 -18.93 -14.25
CA LEU A 573 -5.31 -18.19 -14.66
C LEU A 573 -4.08 -18.72 -13.92
N ARG A 574 -4.17 -18.85 -12.59
CA ARG A 574 -3.13 -19.48 -11.75
C ARG A 574 -2.75 -20.87 -12.23
N ARG A 575 -3.74 -21.71 -12.60
CA ARG A 575 -3.50 -23.04 -13.20
C ARG A 575 -2.87 -22.97 -14.59
N THR A 576 -3.14 -21.93 -15.36
CA THR A 576 -2.62 -21.72 -16.72
C THR A 576 -1.18 -21.23 -16.74
N ILE A 577 -0.80 -20.33 -15.82
CA ILE A 577 0.55 -19.74 -15.76
C ILE A 577 1.47 -20.38 -14.71
N GLY A 578 0.91 -21.10 -13.72
CA GLY A 578 1.61 -21.76 -12.62
C GLY A 578 1.69 -20.91 -11.35
N ASP A 579 1.78 -21.59 -10.19
CA ASP A 579 1.73 -20.96 -8.86
C ASP A 579 2.77 -19.84 -8.66
N THR A 580 4.01 -20.07 -9.10
CA THR A 580 5.10 -19.08 -8.98
C THR A 580 4.83 -17.85 -9.83
N ALA A 581 4.42 -18.03 -11.09
CA ALA A 581 4.13 -16.92 -11.99
C ALA A 581 2.92 -16.10 -11.52
N MET A 582 1.89 -16.74 -10.97
CA MET A 582 0.74 -16.04 -10.37
C MET A 582 1.12 -15.27 -9.10
N THR A 583 1.96 -15.85 -8.25
CA THR A 583 2.45 -15.18 -7.03
C THR A 583 3.26 -13.93 -7.39
N THR A 584 4.23 -14.05 -8.29
CA THR A 584 5.01 -12.91 -8.80
C THR A 584 4.12 -11.88 -9.51
N LEU A 585 3.16 -12.33 -10.35
CA LEU A 585 2.22 -11.45 -11.03
C LEU A 585 1.44 -10.56 -10.05
N LEU A 586 0.78 -11.13 -9.04
CA LEU A 586 -0.06 -10.33 -8.14
C LEU A 586 0.77 -9.43 -7.22
N HIS A 587 1.94 -9.90 -6.77
CA HIS A 587 2.88 -9.08 -5.99
C HIS A 587 3.37 -7.87 -6.81
N ASP A 588 3.90 -8.11 -8.01
CA ASP A 588 4.51 -7.06 -8.83
C ASP A 588 3.44 -6.14 -9.45
N TYR A 589 2.23 -6.65 -9.75
CA TYR A 589 1.09 -5.83 -10.16
C TYR A 589 0.61 -4.92 -9.03
N ALA A 590 0.50 -5.42 -7.80
CA ALA A 590 0.16 -4.60 -6.65
C ALA A 590 1.21 -3.52 -6.38
N ALA A 591 2.50 -3.86 -6.46
CA ALA A 591 3.60 -2.90 -6.33
C ALA A 591 3.60 -1.84 -7.46
N ALA A 592 3.25 -2.22 -8.69
CA ALA A 592 3.17 -1.31 -9.83
C ALA A 592 1.98 -0.34 -9.76
N HIS A 593 0.83 -0.79 -9.26
CA HIS A 593 -0.40 0.00 -9.13
C HIS A 593 -0.62 0.57 -7.71
N TRP A 594 0.41 0.57 -6.84
CA TRP A 594 0.32 0.98 -5.44
C TRP A 594 -0.14 2.45 -5.29
N TYR A 595 -1.31 2.67 -4.69
CA TYR A 595 -2.03 3.96 -4.63
C TYR A 595 -2.43 4.56 -6.00
N GLY A 596 -2.33 3.77 -7.06
CA GLY A 596 -2.73 4.15 -8.42
C GLY A 596 -4.20 3.87 -8.69
N VAL A 597 -4.49 3.64 -9.98
CA VAL A 597 -5.74 3.02 -10.43
C VAL A 597 -5.38 1.80 -11.28
N SER A 598 -6.08 0.69 -11.07
CA SER A 598 -6.03 -0.55 -11.83
C SER A 598 -7.03 -0.49 -12.99
N THR A 599 -6.73 -1.15 -14.11
CA THR A 599 -7.71 -1.36 -15.18
C THR A 599 -7.62 -2.78 -15.75
N THR A 600 -8.72 -3.25 -16.31
CA THR A 600 -8.81 -4.58 -16.95
C THR A 600 -7.73 -4.78 -18.02
N ALA A 601 -7.44 -3.75 -18.82
CA ALA A 601 -6.41 -3.81 -19.85
C ALA A 601 -4.99 -3.92 -19.28
N GLU A 602 -4.70 -3.18 -18.20
CA GLU A 602 -3.39 -3.21 -17.52
C GLU A 602 -3.14 -4.55 -16.82
N PHE A 603 -4.14 -5.09 -16.11
CA PHE A 603 -4.03 -6.43 -15.52
C PHE A 603 -3.80 -7.51 -16.58
N LYS A 604 -4.54 -7.47 -17.69
CA LYS A 604 -4.36 -8.44 -18.80
C LYS A 604 -2.98 -8.33 -19.45
N ALA A 605 -2.44 -7.12 -19.57
CA ALA A 605 -1.08 -6.89 -20.07
C ALA A 605 -0.02 -7.43 -19.08
N ALA A 606 -0.17 -7.18 -17.78
CA ALA A 606 0.72 -7.70 -16.75
C ALA A 606 0.67 -9.24 -16.68
N ALA A 607 -0.52 -9.82 -16.69
CA ALA A 607 -0.73 -11.27 -16.71
C ALA A 607 -0.11 -11.93 -17.95
N GLN A 608 -0.19 -11.28 -19.12
CA GLN A 608 0.47 -11.76 -20.33
C GLN A 608 2.00 -11.57 -20.29
N ALA A 609 2.52 -10.55 -19.60
CA ALA A 609 3.96 -10.36 -19.41
C ALA A 609 4.57 -11.39 -18.43
N ALA A 610 3.78 -11.92 -17.49
CA ALA A 610 4.19 -12.93 -16.52
C ALA A 610 4.32 -14.37 -17.10
N THR A 611 3.99 -14.60 -18.38
CA THR A 611 4.01 -15.94 -18.99
C THR A 611 4.35 -15.92 -20.48
N THR A 612 4.81 -17.07 -21.00
CA THR A 612 4.96 -17.31 -22.45
C THR A 612 3.72 -17.99 -23.07
N VAL A 613 2.70 -18.30 -22.27
CA VAL A 613 1.41 -18.82 -22.74
C VAL A 613 0.56 -17.68 -23.32
N ASP A 614 0.00 -17.85 -24.52
CA ASP A 614 -0.95 -16.89 -25.10
C ASP A 614 -2.30 -16.94 -24.37
N LEU A 615 -2.61 -15.87 -23.63
CA LEU A 615 -3.83 -15.73 -22.84
C LEU A 615 -5.03 -15.22 -23.66
N THR A 616 -4.89 -14.96 -24.97
CA THR A 616 -6.00 -14.46 -25.82
C THR A 616 -7.23 -15.38 -25.78
N SER A 617 -7.00 -16.68 -25.84
CA SER A 617 -8.06 -17.69 -25.71
C SER A 617 -8.64 -17.75 -24.29
N PHE A 618 -7.79 -17.62 -23.27
CA PHE A 618 -8.18 -17.58 -21.87
C PHE A 618 -9.14 -16.41 -21.57
N TRP A 619 -8.80 -15.17 -21.94
CA TRP A 619 -9.66 -14.01 -21.71
C TRP A 619 -11.02 -14.13 -22.42
N THR A 620 -11.02 -14.75 -23.62
CA THR A 620 -12.24 -15.00 -24.40
C THR A 620 -13.14 -16.05 -23.73
N GLN A 621 -12.56 -17.15 -23.21
CA GLN A 621 -13.29 -18.20 -22.48
C GLN A 621 -13.97 -17.65 -21.22
N HIS A 622 -13.26 -16.80 -20.46
CA HIS A 622 -13.73 -16.27 -19.19
C HIS A 622 -14.59 -15.01 -19.33
N ARG A 623 -14.76 -14.48 -20.55
CA ARG A 623 -15.47 -13.22 -20.85
C ARG A 623 -14.89 -12.03 -20.05
N ILE A 624 -13.57 -11.85 -20.15
CA ILE A 624 -12.85 -10.71 -19.55
C ILE A 624 -12.45 -9.76 -20.71
N GLU A 625 -13.39 -8.89 -21.08
CA GLU A 625 -13.23 -7.90 -22.15
C GLU A 625 -12.66 -6.57 -21.62
N GLY A 626 -11.73 -5.98 -22.37
CA GLY A 626 -10.93 -4.81 -21.98
C GLY A 626 -9.57 -4.86 -22.66
#